data_AF-M9LQB8-F1
#
_entry.id   AF-M9LQB8-F1
#
_cell.length_a   1.000
_cell.length_b   1.000
_cell.length_c   1.000
_cell.angle_alpha   90.00
_cell.angle_beta   90.00
_cell.angle_gamma   90.00
#
_symmetry.space_group_name_H-M   'P 1'
#
loop_
_entity.id
_entity.type
_entity.pdbx_description
1 polymer ?
#
loop_
_entity_poly.entity_id
_entity_poly.type
_entity_poly.pdbx_seq_one_letter_code
_entity_poly.pdbx_strand_id
1 'polypeptide(L)'
;MARNQEKAQSMLYRFREAQASSLGLTPKPTRRPRLASSVTSLKECEKWRGEVIREISRKVAKIQDFGLTDFEVRDLNDEINKLLREKVHWEKQILALGGANYMRAVPSMLGGDAGIGGRGYKYFGRAKDLPGVKEMFNKTREQEEMEQSWKSDKWQRFRNLPPAYFGDEDEDDTGLLQEEVRREEEEWTQRYLQIIQGLQQDRRDDEQMDSNIEGSNGGIEVPAIPRPTPRPFREEMQALASGFHPTTSQDDSTSVEADSASAAKRQKGSDGAPLPATSASPQVAYSIFAPEDLAHPTLPDRTAVERMILNAKKRQLRQEYIGSS
;
A
#
# COMPACT_ATOMS: atom_id res chain seq x y z
N MET A 1 47.35 -49.63 22.51
CA MET A 1 47.15 -48.60 21.48
C MET A 1 46.79 -47.29 22.16
N ALA A 2 47.54 -46.21 21.88
CA ALA A 2 47.25 -44.87 22.41
C ALA A 2 45.86 -44.36 21.98
N ARG A 3 45.22 -43.52 22.79
CA ARG A 3 43.92 -42.90 22.46
C ARG A 3 44.06 -42.03 21.21
N ASN A 4 42.96 -41.81 20.47
CA ASN A 4 42.98 -41.01 19.25
C ASN A 4 43.54 -39.59 19.46
N GLN A 5 43.27 -39.00 20.63
CA GLN A 5 43.81 -37.69 21.01
C GLN A 5 45.34 -37.69 21.14
N GLU A 6 45.92 -38.74 21.73
CA GLU A 6 47.38 -38.89 21.87
C GLU A 6 48.05 -39.12 20.51
N LYS A 7 47.41 -39.91 19.62
CA LYS A 7 47.89 -40.12 18.24
C LYS A 7 47.92 -38.82 17.45
N ALA A 8 46.88 -37.99 17.58
CA ALA A 8 46.80 -36.67 16.94
C ALA A 8 47.80 -35.65 17.53
N GLN A 9 48.31 -35.87 18.75
CA GLN A 9 49.32 -34.99 19.35
C GLN A 9 50.76 -35.44 19.09
N SER A 10 50.97 -36.60 18.46
CA SER A 10 52.31 -37.12 18.15
C SER A 10 53.10 -36.16 17.24
N MET A 11 54.44 -36.17 17.39
CA MET A 11 55.32 -35.29 16.59
C MET A 11 55.17 -35.55 15.08
N LEU A 12 54.99 -36.80 14.66
CA LEU A 12 54.78 -37.15 13.26
C LEU A 12 53.45 -36.61 12.72
N TYR A 13 52.37 -36.67 13.51
CA TYR A 13 51.08 -36.11 13.09
C TYR A 13 51.16 -34.59 12.94
N ARG A 14 51.75 -33.90 13.92
CA ARG A 14 51.97 -32.43 13.85
C ARG A 14 52.87 -32.03 12.69
N PHE A 15 53.92 -32.80 12.41
CA PHE A 15 54.80 -32.56 11.26
C PHE A 15 54.06 -32.73 9.93
N ARG A 16 53.29 -33.80 9.77
CA ARG A 16 52.49 -34.04 8.56
C ARG A 16 51.40 -32.98 8.39
N GLU A 17 50.78 -32.54 9.49
CA GLU A 17 49.81 -31.44 9.49
C GLU A 17 50.47 -30.11 9.07
N ALA A 18 51.66 -29.80 9.59
CA ALA A 18 52.42 -28.61 9.20
C ALA A 18 52.82 -28.65 7.71
N GLN A 19 53.24 -29.82 7.21
CA GLN A 19 53.58 -30.02 5.79
C GLN A 19 52.33 -29.91 4.88
N ALA A 20 51.20 -30.48 5.30
CA ALA A 20 49.94 -30.35 4.56
C ALA A 20 49.44 -28.89 4.56
N SER A 21 49.67 -28.16 5.65
CA SER A 21 49.32 -26.75 5.77
C SER A 21 50.23 -25.86 4.92
N SER A 22 51.53 -26.14 4.81
CA SER A 22 52.44 -25.40 3.93
C SER A 22 52.14 -25.64 2.45
N LEU A 23 51.68 -26.84 2.10
CA LEU A 23 51.22 -27.19 0.75
C LEU A 23 49.82 -26.64 0.43
N GLY A 24 49.14 -26.01 1.39
CA GLY A 24 47.77 -25.48 1.22
C GLY A 24 46.68 -26.54 1.06
N LEU A 25 47.01 -27.82 1.31
CA LEU A 25 46.11 -28.95 1.12
C LEU A 25 45.09 -29.07 2.26
N THR A 26 45.46 -28.63 3.47
CA THR A 26 44.58 -28.61 4.64
C THR A 26 44.30 -27.17 5.06
N PRO A 27 43.03 -26.71 5.02
CA PRO A 27 42.67 -25.45 5.63
C PRO A 27 42.89 -25.56 7.13
N LYS A 28 43.66 -24.63 7.71
CA LYS A 28 43.84 -24.55 9.17
C LYS A 28 42.46 -24.48 9.84
N PRO A 29 42.26 -25.11 11.02
CA PRO A 29 41.06 -24.90 11.82
C PRO A 29 41.08 -23.44 12.32
N THR A 30 40.60 -22.53 11.49
CA THR A 30 40.39 -21.14 11.85
C THR A 30 39.26 -21.14 12.88
N ARG A 31 39.44 -20.39 13.97
CA ARG A 31 38.33 -20.10 14.88
C ARG A 31 37.51 -18.96 14.30
N ARG A 32 36.19 -19.04 14.46
CA ARG A 32 35.29 -17.95 14.08
C ARG A 32 35.73 -16.63 14.73
N PRO A 33 35.95 -15.56 13.95
CA PRO A 33 36.23 -14.23 14.48
C PRO A 33 35.08 -13.74 15.36
N ARG A 34 35.39 -13.06 16.48
CA ARG A 34 34.35 -12.55 17.39
C ARG A 34 33.58 -11.37 16.79
N LEU A 35 34.22 -10.61 15.90
CA LEU A 35 33.68 -9.42 15.28
C LEU A 35 33.46 -9.67 13.79
N ALA A 36 32.20 -9.69 13.36
CA ALA A 36 31.86 -9.95 11.95
C ALA A 36 32.45 -8.90 10.99
N SER A 37 32.55 -7.64 11.42
CA SER A 37 33.09 -6.55 10.59
C SER A 37 34.57 -6.66 10.26
N SER A 38 35.33 -7.51 10.97
CA SER A 38 36.75 -7.75 10.67
C SER A 38 36.97 -8.54 9.37
N VAL A 39 35.94 -9.26 8.89
CA VAL A 39 36.02 -10.08 7.69
C VAL A 39 35.51 -9.29 6.49
N THR A 40 36.37 -9.08 5.51
CA THR A 40 36.07 -8.35 4.27
C THR A 40 35.71 -9.27 3.10
N SER A 41 35.97 -10.57 3.22
CA SER A 41 35.68 -11.56 2.18
C SER A 41 34.26 -12.13 2.30
N LEU A 42 33.45 -11.96 1.24
CA LEU A 42 32.08 -12.48 1.18
C LEU A 42 32.01 -14.00 1.41
N LYS A 43 32.87 -14.76 0.74
CA LYS A 43 32.91 -16.24 0.82
C LYS A 43 33.19 -16.71 2.25
N GLU A 44 34.04 -15.98 2.97
CA GLU A 44 34.36 -16.29 4.35
C GLU A 44 33.19 -15.95 5.29
N CYS A 45 32.54 -14.80 5.10
CA CYS A 45 31.33 -14.45 5.84
C CYS A 45 30.20 -15.48 5.68
N GLU A 46 29.99 -15.99 4.46
CA GLU A 46 28.99 -17.04 4.20
C GLU A 46 29.35 -18.38 4.85
N LYS A 47 30.64 -18.75 4.85
CA LYS A 47 31.14 -19.92 5.58
C LYS A 47 30.83 -19.80 7.08
N TRP A 48 31.17 -18.68 7.70
CA TRP A 48 30.93 -18.43 9.13
C TRP A 48 29.44 -18.39 9.48
N ARG A 49 28.61 -17.76 8.64
CA ARG A 49 27.15 -17.80 8.78
C ARG A 49 26.64 -19.25 8.78
N GLY A 50 27.11 -20.06 7.84
CA GLY A 50 26.73 -21.48 7.76
C GLY A 50 27.19 -22.30 8.96
N GLU A 51 28.32 -21.96 9.57
CA GLU A 51 28.80 -22.61 10.79
C GLU A 51 27.94 -22.27 12.00
N VAL A 52 27.59 -20.99 12.18
CA VAL A 52 26.67 -20.54 13.23
C VAL A 52 25.31 -21.23 13.12
N ILE A 53 24.76 -21.36 11.90
CA ILE A 53 23.48 -22.05 11.68
C ILE A 53 23.59 -23.53 12.10
N ARG A 54 24.68 -24.22 11.75
CA ARG A 54 24.88 -25.62 12.17
C ARG A 54 25.03 -25.76 13.68
N GLU A 55 25.69 -24.82 14.35
CA GLU A 55 25.75 -24.77 15.81
C GLU A 55 24.37 -24.59 16.45
N ILE A 56 23.55 -23.68 15.91
CA ILE A 56 22.16 -23.48 16.33
C ILE A 56 21.39 -24.78 16.20
N SER A 57 21.42 -25.43 15.03
CA SER A 57 20.70 -26.70 14.81
C SER A 57 21.11 -27.79 15.79
N ARG A 58 22.41 -27.93 16.09
CA ARG A 58 22.90 -28.91 17.09
C ARG A 58 22.38 -28.60 18.50
N LYS A 59 22.37 -27.33 18.91
CA LYS A 59 21.87 -26.94 20.24
C LYS A 59 20.36 -27.06 20.34
N VAL A 60 19.63 -26.73 19.28
CA VAL A 60 18.16 -26.92 19.20
C VAL A 60 17.81 -28.39 19.35
N ALA A 61 18.55 -29.30 18.70
CA ALA A 61 18.38 -30.74 18.89
C ALA A 61 18.67 -31.16 20.35
N LYS A 62 19.78 -30.69 20.94
CA LYS A 62 20.15 -30.99 22.34
C LYS A 62 19.13 -30.52 23.38
N ILE A 63 18.45 -29.38 23.14
CA ILE A 63 17.42 -28.87 24.07
C ILE A 63 16.22 -29.83 24.18
N GLN A 64 15.96 -30.63 23.15
CA GLN A 64 14.86 -31.58 23.15
C GLN A 64 15.15 -32.84 23.99
N ASP A 65 16.38 -33.02 24.49
CA ASP A 65 16.74 -34.16 25.32
C ASP A 65 16.03 -34.09 26.70
N PHE A 66 15.24 -35.11 27.03
CA PHE A 66 14.50 -35.19 28.30
C PHE A 66 15.41 -35.37 29.54
N GLY A 67 16.63 -35.88 29.34
CA GLY A 67 17.60 -36.07 30.43
C GLY A 67 18.25 -34.79 30.95
N LEU A 68 18.00 -33.65 30.30
CA LEU A 68 18.58 -32.37 30.68
C LEU A 68 17.81 -31.72 31.85
N THR A 69 18.50 -31.03 32.73
CA THR A 69 17.86 -30.28 33.83
C THR A 69 17.28 -28.95 33.32
N ASP A 70 16.31 -28.39 34.04
CA ASP A 70 15.69 -27.13 33.66
C ASP A 70 16.67 -25.94 33.67
N PHE A 71 17.74 -25.99 34.45
CA PHE A 71 18.80 -24.98 34.43
C PHE A 71 19.64 -25.07 33.16
N GLU A 72 20.08 -26.27 32.80
CA GLU A 72 20.83 -26.51 31.57
C GLU A 72 20.00 -26.17 30.32
N VAL A 73 18.68 -26.41 30.34
CA VAL A 73 17.77 -25.99 29.27
C VAL A 73 17.75 -24.46 29.13
N ARG A 74 17.78 -23.70 30.23
CA ARG A 74 17.88 -22.23 30.19
C ARG A 74 19.21 -21.77 29.60
N ASP A 75 20.32 -22.36 30.04
CA ASP A 75 21.65 -22.02 29.55
C ASP A 75 21.78 -22.30 28.04
N LEU A 76 21.29 -23.46 27.58
CA LEU A 76 21.27 -23.77 26.15
C LEU A 76 20.40 -22.80 25.36
N ASN A 77 19.27 -22.36 25.91
CA ASN A 77 18.40 -21.38 25.26
C ASN A 77 19.10 -20.01 25.15
N ASP A 78 19.80 -19.57 26.19
CA ASP A 78 20.61 -18.34 26.16
C ASP A 78 21.73 -18.43 25.13
N GLU A 79 22.40 -19.58 25.07
CA GLU A 79 23.43 -19.83 24.06
C GLU A 79 22.88 -19.80 22.63
N ILE A 80 21.68 -20.35 22.37
CA ILE A 80 21.04 -20.26 21.06
C ILE A 80 20.69 -18.82 20.74
N ASN A 81 20.11 -18.07 21.68
CA ASN A 81 19.80 -16.64 21.47
C ASN A 81 21.06 -15.82 21.18
N LYS A 82 22.19 -16.14 21.83
CA LYS A 82 23.49 -15.53 21.54
C LYS A 82 23.96 -15.84 20.12
N LEU A 83 23.84 -17.09 19.67
CA LEU A 83 24.18 -17.49 18.30
C LEU A 83 23.24 -16.86 17.26
N LEU A 84 21.96 -16.65 17.58
CA LEU A 84 21.03 -15.95 16.69
C LEU A 84 21.40 -14.48 16.50
N ARG A 85 21.84 -13.79 17.56
CA ARG A 85 22.38 -12.43 17.44
C ARG A 85 23.65 -12.42 16.58
N GLU A 86 24.54 -13.37 16.81
CA GLU A 86 25.75 -13.55 15.99
C GLU A 86 25.41 -13.79 14.52
N LYS A 87 24.44 -14.66 14.21
CA LYS A 87 23.92 -14.88 12.86
C LYS A 87 23.46 -13.58 12.21
N VAL A 88 22.70 -12.76 12.94
CA VAL A 88 22.23 -11.45 12.43
C VAL A 88 23.41 -10.52 12.14
N HIS A 89 24.46 -10.52 12.96
CA HIS A 89 25.67 -9.74 12.68
C HIS A 89 26.37 -10.21 11.39
N TRP A 90 26.48 -11.52 11.18
CA TRP A 90 27.03 -12.06 9.93
C TRP A 90 26.16 -11.72 8.71
N GLU A 91 24.83 -11.78 8.84
CA GLU A 91 23.91 -11.41 7.76
C GLU A 91 23.98 -9.93 7.41
N LYS A 92 24.12 -9.05 8.41
CA LYS A 92 24.35 -7.61 8.20
C LYS A 92 25.69 -7.35 7.52
N GLN A 93 26.75 -8.08 7.90
CA GLN A 93 28.06 -7.93 7.28
C GLN A 93 28.03 -8.38 5.81
N ILE A 94 27.37 -9.51 5.51
CA ILE A 94 27.21 -9.96 4.12
C ILE A 94 26.46 -8.91 3.30
N LEU A 95 25.41 -8.32 3.87
CA LEU A 95 24.66 -7.24 3.21
C LEU A 95 25.54 -5.99 2.99
N ALA A 96 26.35 -5.60 3.98
CA ALA A 96 27.25 -4.45 3.88
C ALA A 96 28.35 -4.64 2.81
N LEU A 97 28.80 -5.88 2.62
CA LEU A 97 29.75 -6.25 1.56
C LEU A 97 29.07 -6.42 0.17
N GLY A 98 27.78 -6.15 0.05
CA GLY A 98 27.02 -6.25 -1.22
C GLY A 98 26.58 -7.67 -1.57
N GLY A 99 26.56 -8.59 -0.62
CA GLY A 99 26.10 -9.97 -0.81
C GLY A 99 24.58 -10.13 -0.69
N ALA A 100 24.13 -11.40 -0.70
CA ALA A 100 22.71 -11.73 -0.64
C ALA A 100 22.03 -11.25 0.65
N ASN A 101 20.80 -10.71 0.52
CA ASN A 101 20.02 -10.26 1.66
C ASN A 101 19.26 -11.41 2.34
N TYR A 102 19.93 -12.08 3.28
CA TYR A 102 19.36 -13.17 4.07
C TYR A 102 18.33 -12.72 5.13
N MET A 103 18.22 -11.41 5.42
CA MET A 103 17.27 -10.89 6.40
C MET A 103 15.85 -10.79 5.84
N ARG A 104 15.72 -10.52 4.52
CA ARG A 104 14.43 -10.36 3.84
C ARG A 104 13.79 -11.68 3.43
N ALA A 105 14.60 -12.70 3.15
CA ALA A 105 14.15 -13.90 2.46
C ALA A 105 13.56 -15.01 3.36
N VAL A 106 13.49 -14.80 4.69
CA VAL A 106 13.17 -15.91 5.60
C VAL A 106 12.11 -15.52 6.64
N PRO A 107 10.85 -15.96 6.47
CA PRO A 107 9.99 -16.21 7.63
C PRO A 107 10.79 -17.15 8.54
N SER A 108 11.11 -16.70 9.77
CA SER A 108 12.00 -17.38 10.73
C SER A 108 12.01 -18.90 10.55
N MET A 109 13.00 -19.43 9.79
CA MET A 109 13.11 -20.88 9.45
C MET A 109 13.18 -21.77 10.69
N LEU A 110 13.40 -21.18 11.86
CA LEU A 110 13.45 -21.83 13.16
C LEU A 110 12.07 -21.93 13.84
N GLY A 111 11.03 -22.16 13.04
CA GLY A 111 9.65 -22.21 13.52
C GLY A 111 9.12 -20.84 13.93
N GLY A 112 7.89 -20.54 13.50
CA GLY A 112 7.16 -19.37 13.94
C GLY A 112 6.87 -19.49 15.44
N ASP A 113 7.74 -18.91 16.26
CA ASP A 113 7.47 -18.72 17.67
C ASP A 113 7.71 -17.26 17.98
N ALA A 114 6.59 -16.55 18.18
CA ALA A 114 6.60 -15.20 18.68
C ALA A 114 7.30 -15.24 20.04
N GLY A 115 8.52 -14.69 20.09
CA GLY A 115 9.15 -14.41 21.36
C GLY A 115 8.20 -13.54 22.16
N ILE A 116 7.75 -14.04 23.31
CA ILE A 116 6.81 -13.32 24.17
C ILE A 116 7.41 -11.96 24.51
N GLY A 117 6.60 -10.91 24.34
CA GLY A 117 6.90 -9.57 24.85
C GLY A 117 7.84 -8.72 23.97
N GLY A 118 7.95 -9.00 22.66
CA GLY A 118 8.59 -8.07 21.71
C GLY A 118 10.08 -7.77 21.94
N ARG A 119 10.73 -8.49 22.87
CA ARG A 119 12.07 -8.16 23.39
C ARG A 119 13.22 -8.93 22.71
N GLY A 120 12.94 -9.59 21.59
CA GLY A 120 13.96 -10.26 20.77
C GLY A 120 14.58 -11.52 21.37
N TYR A 121 14.12 -11.97 22.53
CA TYR A 121 14.50 -13.23 23.15
C TYR A 121 13.48 -14.32 22.76
N LYS A 122 13.96 -15.53 22.44
CA LYS A 122 13.13 -16.63 21.96
C LYS A 122 13.34 -17.89 22.80
N TYR A 123 12.31 -18.71 22.93
CA TYR A 123 12.37 -19.99 23.64
C TYR A 123 12.23 -21.14 22.64
N PHE A 124 13.17 -22.08 22.63
CA PHE A 124 13.19 -23.19 21.67
C PHE A 124 12.85 -24.53 22.32
N GLY A 125 12.06 -25.35 21.64
CA GLY A 125 11.73 -26.71 22.09
C GLY A 125 11.25 -26.76 23.54
N ARG A 126 11.88 -27.61 24.35
CA ARG A 126 11.58 -27.78 25.78
C ARG A 126 11.78 -26.53 26.62
N ALA A 127 12.53 -25.53 26.15
CA ALA A 127 12.66 -24.26 26.88
C ALA A 127 11.31 -23.53 27.03
N LYS A 128 10.30 -23.86 26.22
CA LYS A 128 8.93 -23.35 26.38
C LYS A 128 8.17 -24.00 27.53
N ASP A 129 8.51 -25.25 27.86
CA ASP A 129 7.86 -26.02 28.92
C ASP A 129 8.39 -25.67 30.32
N LEU A 130 9.43 -24.84 30.39
CA LEU A 130 9.98 -24.37 31.66
C LEU A 130 8.90 -23.67 32.50
N PRO A 131 8.86 -23.93 33.82
CA PRO A 131 7.99 -23.20 34.74
C PRO A 131 8.17 -21.68 34.60
N GLY A 132 7.07 -20.93 34.59
CA GLY A 132 7.03 -19.47 34.35
C GLY A 132 7.06 -19.08 32.87
N VAL A 133 7.86 -19.72 32.02
CA VAL A 133 7.84 -19.45 30.56
C VAL A 133 6.56 -20.00 29.94
N LYS A 134 6.19 -21.23 30.32
CA LYS A 134 4.95 -21.89 29.88
C LYS A 134 3.70 -21.08 30.23
N GLU A 135 3.67 -20.49 31.42
CA GLU A 135 2.56 -19.63 31.86
C GLU A 135 2.47 -18.36 31.02
N MET A 136 3.61 -17.77 30.63
CA MET A 136 3.58 -16.62 29.74
C MET A 136 3.07 -16.98 28.34
N PHE A 137 3.43 -18.15 27.80
CA PHE A 137 2.90 -18.59 26.49
C PHE A 137 1.40 -18.83 26.53
N ASN A 138 0.91 -19.49 27.57
CA ASN A 138 -0.52 -19.73 27.75
C ASN A 138 -1.29 -18.42 27.96
N LYS A 139 -0.80 -17.54 28.85
CA LYS A 139 -1.40 -16.22 29.10
C LYS A 139 -1.44 -15.36 27.84
N THR A 140 -0.36 -15.36 27.05
CA THR A 140 -0.34 -14.59 25.79
C THR A 140 -1.32 -15.18 24.79
N ARG A 141 -1.45 -16.51 24.69
CA ARG A 141 -2.43 -17.13 23.79
C ARG A 141 -3.87 -16.83 24.21
N GLU A 142 -4.18 -16.94 25.50
CA GLU A 142 -5.49 -16.58 26.05
C GLU A 142 -5.77 -15.07 25.89
N GLN A 143 -4.77 -14.22 26.09
CA GLN A 143 -4.87 -12.78 25.86
C GLN A 143 -5.04 -12.46 24.37
N GLU A 144 -4.34 -13.14 23.48
CA GLU A 144 -4.50 -12.98 22.03
C GLU A 144 -5.90 -13.43 21.61
N GLU A 145 -6.37 -14.59 22.06
CA GLU A 145 -7.74 -15.06 21.81
C GLU A 145 -8.79 -14.06 22.34
N MET A 146 -8.59 -13.53 23.55
CA MET A 146 -9.47 -12.52 24.15
C MET A 146 -9.39 -11.16 23.42
N GLU A 147 -8.21 -10.71 23.01
CA GLU A 147 -8.03 -9.48 22.23
C GLU A 147 -8.61 -9.60 20.83
N GLN A 148 -8.47 -10.76 20.18
CA GLN A 148 -9.08 -11.01 18.88
C GLN A 148 -10.59 -11.09 19.02
N SER A 149 -11.11 -11.71 20.08
CA SER A 149 -12.51 -11.67 20.42
C SER A 149 -12.99 -10.24 20.68
N TRP A 150 -12.23 -9.42 21.41
CA TRP A 150 -12.60 -8.03 21.70
C TRP A 150 -12.50 -7.11 20.49
N LYS A 151 -11.49 -7.27 19.63
CA LYS A 151 -11.35 -6.55 18.36
C LYS A 151 -12.45 -6.94 17.39
N SER A 152 -12.74 -8.24 17.29
CA SER A 152 -13.85 -8.78 16.50
C SER A 152 -15.19 -8.28 17.02
N ASP A 153 -15.46 -8.38 18.32
CA ASP A 153 -16.69 -7.89 18.96
C ASP A 153 -16.84 -6.37 18.79
N LYS A 154 -15.77 -5.60 19.03
CA LYS A 154 -15.74 -4.15 18.79
C LYS A 154 -16.09 -3.84 17.33
N TRP A 155 -15.45 -4.49 16.37
CA TRP A 155 -15.73 -4.26 14.95
C TRP A 155 -17.12 -4.74 14.53
N GLN A 156 -17.58 -5.87 15.05
CA GLN A 156 -18.93 -6.39 14.81
C GLN A 156 -20.00 -5.38 15.25
N ARG A 157 -19.79 -4.67 16.37
CA ARG A 157 -20.68 -3.61 16.83
C ARG A 157 -20.79 -2.43 15.84
N PHE A 158 -19.74 -2.15 15.06
CA PHE A 158 -19.74 -1.05 14.09
C PHE A 158 -20.04 -1.50 12.65
N ARG A 159 -20.26 -2.80 12.39
CA ARG A 159 -20.42 -3.33 11.03
C ARG A 159 -21.76 -2.99 10.39
N ASN A 160 -22.83 -2.91 11.18
CA ASN A 160 -24.20 -2.69 10.72
C ASN A 160 -24.82 -1.45 11.39
N LEU A 161 -24.08 -0.34 11.42
CA LEU A 161 -24.62 0.92 11.90
C LEU A 161 -25.49 1.60 10.84
N PRO A 162 -26.59 2.26 11.24
CA PRO A 162 -27.44 2.98 10.30
C PRO A 162 -26.69 4.16 9.65
N PRO A 163 -27.05 4.57 8.42
CA PRO A 163 -26.47 5.74 7.75
C PRO A 163 -26.50 7.01 8.60
N ALA A 164 -27.54 7.19 9.42
CA ALA A 164 -27.65 8.25 10.42
C ALA A 164 -26.45 8.35 11.38
N TYR A 165 -25.77 7.24 11.69
CA TYR A 165 -24.57 7.27 12.54
C TYR A 165 -23.38 7.97 11.87
N PHE A 166 -23.30 7.90 10.53
CA PHE A 166 -22.23 8.48 9.74
C PHE A 166 -22.55 9.91 9.27
N GLY A 167 -23.75 10.42 9.57
CA GLY A 167 -24.21 11.74 9.13
C GLY A 167 -24.71 11.78 7.68
N ASP A 168 -24.91 10.61 7.05
CA ASP A 168 -25.37 10.52 5.66
C ASP A 168 -26.81 11.06 5.46
N GLU A 169 -27.57 11.26 6.54
CA GLU A 169 -28.94 11.78 6.53
C GLU A 169 -29.02 13.29 6.84
N ASP A 170 -27.89 13.94 7.22
CA ASP A 170 -27.88 15.34 7.64
C ASP A 170 -28.19 16.29 6.47
N GLU A 171 -27.80 15.93 5.24
CA GLU A 171 -28.09 16.71 4.02
C GLU A 171 -29.57 16.63 3.58
N ASP A 172 -30.32 15.66 4.12
CA ASP A 172 -31.76 15.54 3.88
C ASP A 172 -32.60 16.29 4.95
N ASP A 173 -31.97 16.95 5.93
CA ASP A 173 -32.70 17.72 6.95
C ASP A 173 -33.34 18.97 6.33
N THR A 174 -34.65 18.86 6.11
CA THR A 174 -35.50 19.91 5.53
C THR A 174 -35.45 21.23 6.29
N GLY A 175 -35.11 21.23 7.57
CA GLY A 175 -34.99 22.46 8.37
C GLY A 175 -33.74 23.25 8.01
N LEU A 176 -32.59 22.58 7.92
CA LEU A 176 -31.30 23.19 7.60
C LEU A 176 -31.32 23.79 6.19
N LEU A 177 -31.85 23.05 5.21
CA LEU A 177 -31.97 23.51 3.83
C LEU A 177 -32.82 24.79 3.70
N GLN A 178 -33.91 24.92 4.46
CA GLN A 178 -34.74 26.12 4.45
C GLN A 178 -34.02 27.33 5.06
N GLU A 179 -33.24 27.11 6.12
CA GLU A 179 -32.43 28.15 6.74
C GLU A 179 -31.28 28.62 5.83
N GLU A 180 -30.64 27.70 5.12
CA GLU A 180 -29.59 28.01 4.13
C GLU A 180 -30.16 28.83 2.96
N VAL A 181 -31.29 28.41 2.40
CA VAL A 181 -32.00 29.17 1.34
C VAL A 181 -32.31 30.59 1.81
N ARG A 182 -32.89 30.71 3.01
CA ARG A 182 -33.27 32.00 3.57
C ARG A 182 -32.06 32.91 3.77
N ARG A 183 -30.96 32.39 4.34
CA ARG A 183 -29.72 33.17 4.51
C ARG A 183 -29.14 33.61 3.18
N GLU A 184 -29.17 32.73 2.18
CA GLU A 184 -28.63 33.04 0.87
C GLU A 184 -29.46 34.12 0.15
N GLU A 185 -30.79 34.10 0.31
CA GLU A 185 -31.66 35.18 -0.17
C GLU A 185 -31.41 36.51 0.56
N GLU A 186 -31.22 36.47 1.87
CA GLU A 186 -30.88 37.65 2.67
C GLU A 186 -29.50 38.21 2.27
N GLU A 187 -28.49 37.38 2.05
CA GLU A 187 -27.17 37.81 1.56
C GLU A 187 -27.24 38.35 0.13
N TRP A 188 -28.00 37.70 -0.75
CA TRP A 188 -28.18 38.12 -2.14
C TRP A 188 -28.84 39.49 -2.21
N THR A 189 -29.93 39.69 -1.47
CA THR A 189 -30.63 40.98 -1.39
C THR A 189 -29.72 42.07 -0.84
N GLN A 190 -28.99 41.80 0.24
CA GLN A 190 -28.04 42.76 0.82
C GLN A 190 -26.92 43.13 -0.16
N ARG A 191 -26.28 42.15 -0.80
CA ARG A 191 -25.20 42.39 -1.77
C ARG A 191 -25.70 43.13 -3.01
N TYR A 192 -26.87 42.76 -3.52
CA TYR A 192 -27.48 43.43 -4.67
C TYR A 192 -27.79 44.90 -4.36
N LEU A 193 -28.36 45.17 -3.18
CA LEU A 193 -28.60 46.54 -2.72
C LEU A 193 -27.31 47.33 -2.52
N GLN A 194 -26.26 46.70 -1.98
CA GLN A 194 -24.95 47.33 -1.81
C GLN A 194 -24.32 47.71 -3.17
N ILE A 195 -24.45 46.85 -4.18
CA ILE A 195 -23.97 47.12 -5.54
C ILE A 195 -24.73 48.30 -6.16
N ILE A 196 -26.06 48.32 -6.05
CA ILE A 196 -26.86 49.45 -6.55
C ILE A 196 -26.50 50.75 -5.84
N GLN A 197 -26.35 50.70 -4.52
CA GLN A 197 -25.97 51.87 -3.74
C GLN A 197 -24.59 52.39 -4.13
N GLY A 198 -23.61 51.50 -4.33
CA GLY A 198 -22.27 51.86 -4.82
C GLY A 198 -22.30 52.50 -6.20
N LEU A 199 -23.02 51.91 -7.16
CA LEU A 199 -23.23 52.47 -8.50
C LEU A 199 -23.95 53.82 -8.48
N GLN A 200 -24.88 54.03 -7.54
CA GLN A 200 -25.60 55.29 -7.38
C GLN A 200 -24.72 56.37 -6.73
N GLN A 201 -23.72 55.98 -5.95
CA GLN A 201 -22.77 56.88 -5.30
C GLN A 201 -21.66 57.31 -6.28
N ASP A 202 -21.15 56.39 -7.10
CA ASP A 202 -20.25 56.71 -8.23
C ASP A 202 -20.92 57.67 -9.23
N ARG A 203 -22.23 57.50 -9.50
CA ARG A 203 -23.00 58.45 -10.32
C ARG A 203 -23.18 59.84 -9.68
N ARG A 204 -23.15 59.96 -8.36
CA ARG A 204 -23.29 61.25 -7.65
C ARG A 204 -21.95 62.01 -7.56
N ASP A 205 -20.83 61.30 -7.59
CA ASP A 205 -19.49 61.91 -7.56
C ASP A 205 -19.09 62.52 -8.92
N ASP A 206 -19.69 62.06 -10.03
CA ASP A 206 -19.47 62.62 -11.38
C ASP A 206 -20.35 63.85 -11.72
N GLU A 207 -21.42 64.12 -10.96
CA GLU A 207 -22.38 65.20 -11.28
C GLU A 207 -22.61 66.15 -10.10
N GLN A 208 -21.67 67.07 -9.86
CA GLN A 208 -21.99 68.38 -9.27
C GLN A 208 -22.50 69.32 -10.37
N MET A 209 -23.72 69.10 -10.87
CA MET A 209 -24.61 70.17 -11.31
C MET A 209 -26.05 69.69 -11.49
N ASP A 210 -26.94 70.44 -10.86
CA ASP A 210 -28.37 70.54 -11.11
C ASP A 210 -29.33 69.53 -10.43
N SER A 211 -30.58 69.96 -10.39
CA SER A 211 -31.44 70.02 -9.22
C SER A 211 -32.59 69.01 -9.21
N ASN A 212 -33.20 68.82 -8.03
CA ASN A 212 -34.54 68.27 -7.79
C ASN A 212 -34.90 66.93 -8.46
N ILE A 213 -34.72 65.83 -7.71
CA ILE A 213 -35.59 64.65 -7.81
C ILE A 213 -36.09 64.32 -6.40
N GLU A 214 -37.19 64.97 -6.01
CA GLU A 214 -38.16 64.37 -5.09
C GLU A 214 -38.95 63.30 -5.85
N GLY A 215 -39.13 62.13 -5.25
CA GLY A 215 -40.25 61.25 -5.61
C GLY A 215 -39.86 59.81 -5.95
N SER A 216 -40.23 58.93 -5.03
CA SER A 216 -40.20 57.47 -5.10
C SER A 216 -38.81 56.82 -4.97
N ASN A 217 -38.59 56.19 -3.80
CA ASN A 217 -37.88 54.92 -3.77
C ASN A 217 -38.71 53.92 -4.59
N GLY A 218 -38.70 54.08 -5.93
CA GLY A 218 -39.36 53.21 -6.88
C GLY A 218 -38.78 51.81 -6.72
N GLY A 219 -39.68 50.83 -6.66
CA GLY A 219 -39.38 49.44 -6.34
C GLY A 219 -38.13 48.92 -7.03
N ILE A 220 -37.04 48.83 -6.27
CA ILE A 220 -35.86 48.11 -6.69
C ILE A 220 -36.23 46.63 -6.55
N GLU A 221 -36.73 46.05 -7.65
CA GLU A 221 -37.00 44.61 -7.73
C GLU A 221 -35.65 43.88 -7.72
N VAL A 222 -35.38 43.17 -6.62
CA VAL A 222 -34.20 42.31 -6.52
C VAL A 222 -34.43 41.09 -7.42
N PRO A 223 -33.60 40.84 -8.43
CA PRO A 223 -33.76 39.68 -9.30
C PRO A 223 -33.59 38.39 -8.48
N ALA A 224 -34.31 37.33 -8.86
CA ALA A 224 -34.11 36.03 -8.24
C ALA A 224 -32.68 35.53 -8.50
N ILE A 225 -32.09 34.85 -7.51
CA ILE A 225 -30.73 34.33 -7.63
C ILE A 225 -30.69 33.21 -8.70
N PRO A 226 -29.77 33.27 -9.69
CA PRO A 226 -29.79 32.41 -10.88
C PRO A 226 -29.24 31.00 -10.57
N ARG A 227 -29.94 30.25 -9.74
CA ARG A 227 -29.67 28.83 -9.43
C ARG A 227 -30.96 28.00 -9.42
N PRO A 228 -30.91 26.69 -9.67
CA PRO A 228 -32.05 25.81 -9.43
C PRO A 228 -32.43 25.80 -7.94
N THR A 229 -33.71 25.57 -7.64
CA THR A 229 -34.18 25.43 -6.26
C THR A 229 -33.47 24.25 -5.59
N PRO A 230 -32.86 24.42 -4.40
CA PRO A 230 -32.20 23.32 -3.71
C PRO A 230 -33.22 22.24 -3.33
N ARG A 231 -32.81 20.99 -3.46
CA ARG A 231 -33.61 19.79 -3.13
C ARG A 231 -32.84 18.94 -2.13
N PRO A 232 -33.51 18.07 -1.35
CA PRO A 232 -32.81 17.13 -0.49
C PRO A 232 -31.89 16.23 -1.32
N PHE A 233 -30.71 15.93 -0.77
CA PHE A 233 -29.63 15.23 -1.46
C PHE A 233 -30.08 13.89 -2.06
N ARG A 234 -30.94 13.15 -1.34
CA ARG A 234 -31.48 11.87 -1.82
C ARG A 234 -32.37 12.01 -3.05
N GLU A 235 -33.14 13.09 -3.14
CA GLU A 235 -33.99 13.39 -4.30
C GLU A 235 -33.14 13.81 -5.50
N GLU A 236 -32.06 14.57 -5.27
CA GLU A 236 -31.09 14.93 -6.32
C GLU A 236 -30.36 13.70 -6.86
N MET A 237 -29.90 12.80 -5.98
CA MET A 237 -29.27 11.53 -6.37
C MET A 237 -30.24 10.64 -7.15
N GLN A 238 -31.53 10.63 -6.79
CA GLN A 238 -32.55 9.91 -7.52
C GLN A 238 -32.88 10.56 -8.88
N ALA A 239 -32.89 11.89 -8.95
CA ALA A 239 -33.07 12.64 -10.20
C ALA A 239 -31.88 12.44 -11.15
N LEU A 240 -30.65 12.39 -10.62
CA LEU A 240 -29.44 12.08 -11.37
C LEU A 240 -29.45 10.64 -11.88
N ALA A 241 -29.83 9.68 -11.03
CA ALA A 241 -29.93 8.27 -11.40
C ALA A 241 -31.02 8.02 -12.46
N SER A 242 -32.16 8.72 -12.38
CA SER A 242 -33.23 8.64 -13.38
C SER A 242 -32.94 9.41 -14.66
N GLY A 243 -32.10 10.45 -14.60
CA GLY A 243 -31.54 11.13 -15.77
C GLY A 243 -30.54 10.25 -16.55
N PHE A 244 -30.00 9.20 -15.93
CA PHE A 244 -29.12 8.23 -16.58
C PHE A 244 -29.94 7.09 -17.20
N HIS A 245 -30.65 7.37 -18.30
CA HIS A 245 -31.16 6.31 -19.18
C HIS A 245 -30.06 5.89 -20.17
N PRO A 246 -29.50 4.67 -20.09
CA PRO A 246 -28.74 4.13 -21.20
C PRO A 246 -29.75 3.82 -22.29
N THR A 247 -29.67 4.49 -23.43
CA THR A 247 -30.35 4.05 -24.65
C THR A 247 -29.63 2.83 -25.22
N THR A 248 -29.59 1.74 -24.44
CA THR A 248 -29.32 0.41 -24.97
C THR A 248 -30.67 -0.21 -25.25
N SER A 249 -30.87 -0.52 -26.53
CA SER A 249 -31.99 -1.28 -27.06
C SER A 249 -32.35 -2.46 -26.17
N GLN A 250 -33.64 -2.55 -25.86
CA GLN A 250 -34.29 -3.74 -25.34
C GLN A 250 -33.87 -4.97 -26.15
N ASP A 251 -33.36 -6.00 -25.47
CA ASP A 251 -33.74 -7.36 -25.77
C ASP A 251 -34.04 -8.07 -24.44
N ASP A 252 -35.23 -8.66 -24.43
CA ASP A 252 -35.94 -9.32 -23.35
C ASP A 252 -35.33 -10.70 -23.06
N SER A 253 -34.98 -10.96 -21.79
CA SER A 253 -35.26 -12.25 -21.14
C SER A 253 -34.87 -12.26 -19.65
N THR A 254 -35.90 -12.38 -18.81
CA THR A 254 -36.02 -13.25 -17.62
C THR A 254 -35.02 -13.14 -16.46
N SER A 255 -35.61 -12.82 -15.30
CA SER A 255 -35.12 -12.90 -13.93
C SER A 255 -34.55 -14.26 -13.50
N VAL A 256 -33.36 -14.28 -12.88
CA VAL A 256 -32.98 -15.21 -11.79
C VAL A 256 -31.99 -14.51 -10.85
N GLU A 257 -32.07 -14.88 -9.57
CA GLU A 257 -31.51 -14.28 -8.37
C GLU A 257 -29.99 -14.05 -8.32
N ALA A 258 -29.64 -13.08 -7.49
CA ALA A 258 -28.29 -12.74 -7.09
C ALA A 258 -27.69 -13.82 -6.17
N ASP A 259 -26.53 -14.34 -6.55
CA ASP A 259 -25.61 -14.96 -5.61
C ASP A 259 -24.18 -14.46 -5.81
N SER A 260 -23.56 -14.17 -4.68
CA SER A 260 -22.32 -13.41 -4.55
C SER A 260 -21.07 -14.26 -4.76
N ALA A 261 -20.21 -13.88 -5.72
CA ALA A 261 -18.78 -14.24 -5.70
C ALA A 261 -17.96 -13.37 -6.68
N SER A 262 -17.13 -12.51 -6.10
CA SER A 262 -16.09 -11.75 -6.78
C SER A 262 -14.99 -12.68 -7.32
N ALA A 263 -14.95 -12.87 -8.63
CA ALA A 263 -13.81 -13.45 -9.32
C ALA A 263 -13.65 -12.82 -10.71
N ALA A 264 -13.08 -11.62 -10.76
CA ALA A 264 -12.70 -10.95 -12.00
C ALA A 264 -11.57 -11.74 -12.70
N LYS A 265 -11.94 -12.75 -13.49
CA LYS A 265 -11.04 -13.50 -14.34
C LYS A 265 -10.74 -12.65 -15.58
N ARG A 266 -9.54 -12.05 -15.61
CA ARG A 266 -9.01 -11.29 -16.77
C ARG A 266 -9.08 -12.18 -18.01
N GLN A 267 -9.93 -11.85 -18.97
CA GLN A 267 -9.92 -12.51 -20.28
C GLN A 267 -8.64 -12.13 -21.04
N LYS A 268 -7.99 -13.13 -21.63
CA LYS A 268 -6.74 -13.00 -22.39
C LYS A 268 -7.06 -13.22 -23.87
N GLY A 269 -6.79 -12.21 -24.71
CA GLY A 269 -6.87 -12.34 -26.18
C GLY A 269 -5.77 -13.24 -26.73
N SER A 270 -5.90 -13.63 -28.01
CA SER A 270 -5.04 -14.61 -28.70
C SER A 270 -3.55 -14.26 -28.73
N ASP A 271 -3.18 -12.97 -28.60
CA ASP A 271 -1.79 -12.51 -28.64
C ASP A 271 -1.23 -12.07 -27.27
N GLY A 272 -1.94 -12.40 -26.18
CA GLY A 272 -1.39 -12.29 -24.82
C GLY A 272 -1.14 -10.88 -24.27
N ALA A 273 -1.54 -9.81 -24.96
CA ALA A 273 -1.58 -8.46 -24.40
C ALA A 273 -2.88 -8.23 -23.58
N PRO A 274 -2.82 -7.52 -22.43
CA PRO A 274 -4.01 -7.17 -21.67
C PRO A 274 -4.80 -6.07 -22.38
N LEU A 275 -6.11 -6.27 -22.57
CA LEU A 275 -7.02 -5.21 -23.04
C LEU A 275 -7.14 -4.12 -21.97
N PRO A 276 -7.12 -2.82 -22.33
CA PRO A 276 -7.37 -1.73 -21.39
C PRO A 276 -8.84 -1.76 -20.94
N ALA A 277 -9.06 -1.70 -19.63
CA ALA A 277 -10.40 -1.60 -19.06
C ALA A 277 -11.02 -0.25 -19.44
N THR A 278 -12.03 -0.27 -20.31
CA THR A 278 -12.92 0.88 -20.53
C THR A 278 -13.94 0.93 -19.40
N SER A 279 -13.48 1.34 -18.22
CA SER A 279 -14.35 1.76 -17.12
C SER A 279 -13.67 2.91 -16.41
N ALA A 280 -13.62 4.07 -17.08
CA ALA A 280 -13.40 5.32 -16.40
C ALA A 280 -14.72 5.70 -15.73
N SER A 281 -14.84 5.44 -14.45
CA SER A 281 -15.85 6.10 -13.60
C SER A 281 -15.54 7.60 -13.59
N PRO A 282 -16.42 8.49 -14.10
CA PRO A 282 -16.17 9.92 -14.05
C PRO A 282 -16.39 10.40 -12.62
N GLN A 283 -15.30 10.74 -11.93
CA GLN A 283 -15.36 11.58 -10.75
C GLN A 283 -15.79 12.97 -11.23
N VAL A 284 -17.00 13.40 -10.86
CA VAL A 284 -17.56 14.70 -11.24
C VAL A 284 -16.83 15.77 -10.44
N ALA A 285 -15.80 16.35 -11.05
CA ALA A 285 -15.22 17.61 -10.61
C ALA A 285 -15.15 18.52 -11.83
N TYR A 286 -16.00 19.55 -11.83
CA TYR A 286 -15.98 20.77 -12.66
C TYR A 286 -15.05 20.69 -13.89
N SER A 287 -15.45 19.93 -14.90
CA SER A 287 -14.70 19.85 -16.15
C SER A 287 -15.20 20.92 -17.12
N ILE A 288 -14.32 21.85 -17.47
CA ILE A 288 -14.54 22.95 -18.42
C ILE A 288 -14.64 22.43 -19.88
N PHE A 289 -14.22 21.18 -20.12
CA PHE A 289 -14.14 20.57 -21.43
C PHE A 289 -15.38 19.73 -21.76
N ALA A 290 -15.81 19.79 -23.03
CA ALA A 290 -16.86 18.92 -23.54
C ALA A 290 -16.37 17.46 -23.56
N PRO A 291 -17.27 16.46 -23.47
CA PRO A 291 -16.89 15.05 -23.53
C PRO A 291 -16.14 14.66 -24.82
N GLU A 292 -16.31 15.44 -25.89
CA GLU A 292 -15.60 15.28 -27.16
C GLU A 292 -14.13 15.69 -27.07
N ASP A 293 -13.79 16.69 -26.26
CA ASP A 293 -12.40 17.18 -26.08
C ASP A 293 -11.55 16.21 -25.24
N LEU A 294 -12.22 15.41 -24.41
CA LEU A 294 -11.61 14.35 -23.59
C LEU A 294 -11.46 13.03 -24.36
N ALA A 295 -12.01 12.95 -25.58
CA ALA A 295 -11.81 11.79 -26.43
C ALA A 295 -10.35 11.71 -26.88
N HIS A 296 -9.80 10.49 -26.87
CA HIS A 296 -8.46 10.28 -27.41
C HIS A 296 -8.46 10.60 -28.92
N PRO A 297 -7.37 11.20 -29.45
CA PRO A 297 -7.28 11.48 -30.87
C PRO A 297 -7.40 10.18 -31.66
N THR A 298 -8.26 10.17 -32.68
CA THR A 298 -8.47 9.00 -33.54
C THR A 298 -7.18 8.71 -34.31
N LEU A 299 -6.53 7.59 -34.02
CA LEU A 299 -5.35 7.15 -34.76
C LEU A 299 -5.78 6.58 -36.12
N PRO A 300 -5.18 7.00 -37.24
CA PRO A 300 -5.50 6.42 -38.54
C PRO A 300 -5.06 4.95 -38.62
N ASP A 301 -5.92 4.10 -39.18
CA ASP A 301 -5.62 2.69 -39.44
C ASP A 301 -4.37 2.49 -40.30
N ARG A 302 -3.74 1.32 -40.21
CA ARG A 302 -2.52 0.98 -40.97
C ARG A 302 -2.64 1.26 -42.47
N THR A 303 -3.79 0.97 -43.07
CA THR A 303 -4.06 1.24 -44.49
C THR A 303 -4.13 2.74 -44.79
N ALA A 304 -4.65 3.54 -43.86
CA ALA A 304 -4.69 5.00 -43.97
C ALA A 304 -3.27 5.59 -43.82
N VAL A 305 -2.47 5.06 -42.90
CA VAL A 305 -1.05 5.43 -42.73
C VAL A 305 -0.24 5.11 -43.99
N GLU A 306 -0.41 3.91 -44.56
CA GLU A 306 0.27 3.52 -45.80
C GLU A 306 -0.09 4.44 -46.97
N ARG A 307 -1.37 4.84 -47.11
CA ARG A 307 -1.80 5.82 -48.12
C ARG A 307 -1.21 7.21 -47.88
N MET A 308 -1.14 7.66 -46.63
CA MET A 308 -0.52 8.95 -46.29
C MET A 308 0.98 8.96 -46.63
N ILE A 309 1.69 7.88 -46.29
CA ILE A 309 3.11 7.72 -46.63
C ILE A 309 3.31 7.70 -48.15
N LEU A 310 2.47 6.96 -48.88
CA LEU A 310 2.54 6.89 -50.34
C LEU A 310 2.30 8.28 -50.95
N ASN A 311 1.30 9.02 -50.48
CA ASN A 311 1.01 10.38 -50.93
C ASN A 311 2.15 11.36 -50.61
N ALA A 312 2.75 11.26 -49.43
CA ALA A 312 3.92 12.07 -49.07
C ALA A 312 5.11 11.79 -49.98
N LYS A 313 5.41 10.50 -50.24
CA LYS A 313 6.50 10.09 -51.13
C LYS A 313 6.24 10.49 -52.58
N LYS A 314 5.00 10.40 -53.04
CA LYS A 314 4.58 10.90 -54.37
C LYS A 314 4.75 12.42 -54.47
N ARG A 315 4.43 13.16 -53.40
CA ARG A 315 4.62 14.62 -53.34
C ARG A 315 6.10 14.98 -53.38
N GLN A 316 6.93 14.27 -52.63
CA GLN A 316 8.38 14.46 -52.62
C GLN A 316 8.99 14.18 -54.01
N LEU A 317 8.66 13.04 -54.62
CA LEU A 317 9.13 12.73 -55.98
C LEU A 317 8.64 13.76 -57.01
N ARG A 318 7.40 14.25 -56.88
CA ARG A 318 6.93 15.34 -57.74
C ARG A 318 7.76 16.61 -57.55
N GLN A 319 8.11 16.97 -56.32
CA GLN A 319 8.98 18.12 -56.06
C GLN A 319 10.37 17.94 -56.66
N GLU A 320 10.95 16.74 -56.54
CA GLU A 320 12.29 16.42 -57.06
C GLU A 320 12.35 16.43 -58.59
N TYR A 321 11.33 15.91 -59.27
CA TYR A 321 11.37 15.69 -60.72
C TYR A 321 10.65 16.75 -61.57
N ILE A 322 9.64 17.43 -61.02
CA ILE A 322 8.86 18.45 -61.75
C ILE A 322 9.24 19.87 -61.28
N GLY A 323 9.95 19.99 -60.15
CA GLY A 323 10.21 21.27 -59.50
C GLY A 323 8.97 21.76 -58.74
N SER A 324 9.17 22.55 -57.69
CA SER A 324 8.07 23.14 -56.91
C SER A 324 7.31 24.15 -57.79
N SER A 325 6.08 23.81 -58.18
CA SER A 325 5.09 24.84 -58.52
C SER A 325 4.37 25.29 -57.26
#